data_AF-D9TRF9-F1
#
_entry.id   AF-D9TRF9-F1
#
_cell.length_a   1.000
_cell.length_b   1.000
_cell.length_c   1.000
_cell.angle_alpha   90.00
_cell.angle_beta   90.00
_cell.angle_gamma   90.00
#
_symmetry.space_group_name_H-M   'P 1'
#
loop_
_entity.id
_entity.type
_entity.pdbx_description
1 polymer ?
#
loop_
_entity_poly.entity_id
_entity_poly.type
_entity_poly.pdbx_seq_one_letter_code
_entity_poly.pdbx_strand_id
1 'polypeptide(L)'
;MKVILQKDVKGIGKAGDIVNVSDGYGRNYLIPRGLAIDATESNINILNEKKKALEKKRQKEVEAAQEIAKKLSQETIKLKVKTGENGKLFGSITSKDIQDELNKRGYDIDKKKINLADAIKTTGTFNVDVKLYPGIQAKIKVEVVGE
;
A
#
# COMPACT_ATOMS: atom_id res chain seq x y z
N MET A 1 -33.45 -17.36 9.47
CA MET A 1 -33.46 -15.95 9.03
C MET A 1 -32.09 -15.55 8.46
N LYS A 2 -32.05 -14.93 7.27
CA LYS A 2 -30.79 -14.40 6.71
C LYS A 2 -30.57 -12.97 7.18
N VAL A 3 -29.37 -12.69 7.68
CA VAL A 3 -28.98 -11.35 8.14
C VAL A 3 -27.61 -10.98 7.57
N ILE A 4 -27.38 -9.68 7.36
CA ILE A 4 -26.08 -9.11 7.00
C ILE A 4 -25.45 -8.58 8.28
N LEU A 5 -24.29 -9.11 8.65
CA LEU A 5 -23.55 -8.62 9.82
C LEU A 5 -23.02 -7.21 9.54
N GLN A 6 -23.23 -6.28 10.46
CA GLN A 6 -22.62 -4.95 10.43
C GLN A 6 -21.32 -4.88 11.21
N LYS A 7 -21.12 -5.79 12.16
CA LYS A 7 -19.93 -5.88 13.00
C LYS A 7 -19.46 -7.34 13.05
N ASP A 8 -18.19 -7.52 13.40
CA ASP A 8 -17.64 -8.85 13.62
C ASP A 8 -18.34 -9.51 14.82
N VAL A 9 -18.86 -10.72 14.62
CA VAL A 9 -19.52 -11.50 15.68
C VAL A 9 -18.79 -12.82 15.84
N LYS A 10 -18.19 -13.02 17.01
CA LYS A 10 -17.40 -14.21 17.34
C LYS A 10 -18.25 -15.48 17.14
N GLY A 11 -17.74 -16.41 16.34
CA GLY A 11 -18.39 -17.68 16.05
C GLY A 11 -19.45 -17.65 14.94
N ILE A 12 -19.70 -16.48 14.32
CA ILE A 12 -20.71 -16.33 13.26
C ILE A 12 -20.10 -15.82 11.97
N GLY A 13 -19.33 -14.72 12.03
CA GLY A 13 -18.75 -14.13 10.83
C GLY A 13 -18.19 -12.72 11.05
N LYS A 14 -17.73 -12.12 9.96
CA LYS A 14 -17.20 -10.75 9.94
C LYS A 14 -18.25 -9.76 9.43
N ALA A 15 -18.00 -8.48 9.66
CA ALA A 15 -18.79 -7.39 9.11
C ALA A 15 -18.88 -7.50 7.57
N GLY A 16 -20.10 -7.43 7.03
CA GLY A 16 -20.39 -7.55 5.60
C GLY A 16 -20.64 -8.97 5.11
N ASP A 17 -20.66 -9.96 6.00
CA ASP A 17 -21.05 -11.33 5.68
C ASP A 17 -22.57 -11.52 5.77
N ILE A 18 -23.10 -12.33 4.83
CA ILE A 18 -24.50 -12.76 4.85
C ILE A 18 -24.53 -14.12 5.52
N VAL A 19 -25.15 -14.19 6.70
CA VAL A 19 -25.20 -15.40 7.52
C VAL A 19 -26.65 -15.83 7.75
N ASN A 20 -26.87 -17.13 7.82
CA ASN A 20 -28.16 -17.68 8.18
C ASN A 20 -28.15 -18.00 9.69
N VAL A 21 -29.03 -17.35 10.44
CA VAL A 21 -29.16 -17.50 11.90
C VAL A 21 -30.57 -17.93 12.27
N SER A 22 -30.74 -18.43 13.49
CA SER A 22 -32.08 -18.67 14.02
C SER A 22 -32.85 -17.36 14.17
N ASP A 23 -34.16 -17.42 13.95
CA ASP A 23 -35.01 -16.22 13.89
C ASP A 23 -34.99 -15.44 15.20
N GLY A 24 -34.98 -16.14 16.34
CA GLY A 24 -34.88 -15.51 17.67
C GLY A 24 -33.53 -14.82 17.90
N TYR A 25 -32.44 -15.41 17.43
CA TYR A 25 -31.11 -14.81 17.58
C TYR A 25 -30.93 -13.58 16.70
N GLY A 26 -31.47 -13.61 15.48
CA GLY A 26 -31.52 -12.44 14.60
C GLY A 26 -32.35 -11.30 15.18
N ARG A 27 -33.63 -11.56 15.47
CA ARG A 27 -34.62 -10.55 15.89
C ARG A 27 -34.41 -10.00 17.28
N ASN A 28 -34.01 -10.83 18.26
CA ASN A 28 -33.95 -10.42 19.66
C ASN A 28 -32.55 -9.98 20.10
N TYR A 29 -31.50 -10.40 19.38
CA TYR A 29 -30.12 -10.14 19.79
C TYR A 29 -29.32 -9.34 18.76
N LEU A 30 -29.22 -9.82 17.51
CA LEU A 30 -28.33 -9.19 16.52
C LEU A 30 -28.85 -7.84 16.01
N ILE A 31 -30.13 -7.77 15.61
CA ILE A 31 -30.73 -6.55 15.04
C ILE A 31 -30.87 -5.43 16.08
N PRO A 32 -31.44 -5.67 17.28
CA PRO A 32 -31.62 -4.61 18.28
C PRO A 32 -30.30 -4.03 18.80
N ARG A 33 -29.22 -4.83 18.77
CA ARG A 33 -27.87 -4.38 19.17
C ARG A 33 -27.08 -3.74 18.03
N GLY A 34 -27.66 -3.61 16.83
CA GLY A 34 -26.99 -3.08 15.65
C GLY A 34 -25.78 -3.93 15.20
N LEU A 35 -25.81 -5.23 15.48
CA LEU A 35 -24.79 -6.19 15.05
C LEU A 35 -25.08 -6.75 13.65
N ALA A 36 -26.37 -6.77 13.26
CA ALA A 36 -26.79 -7.22 11.94
C ALA A 36 -28.04 -6.47 11.46
N ILE A 37 -28.31 -6.55 10.16
CA ILE A 37 -29.54 -6.08 9.53
C ILE A 37 -30.18 -7.22 8.73
N ASP A 38 -31.46 -7.10 8.41
CA ASP A 38 -32.13 -8.06 7.55
C ASP A 38 -31.49 -8.13 6.16
N ALA A 39 -31.26 -9.35 5.67
CA ALA A 39 -30.75 -9.59 4.33
C ALA A 39 -31.89 -9.51 3.30
N THR A 40 -32.52 -8.34 3.19
CA THR A 40 -33.47 -8.03 2.11
C THR A 40 -32.72 -7.85 0.79
N GLU A 41 -33.41 -8.03 -0.34
CA GLU A 41 -32.81 -7.82 -1.67
C GLU A 41 -32.21 -6.42 -1.81
N SER A 42 -32.88 -5.40 -1.27
CA SER A 42 -32.38 -4.03 -1.23
C SER A 42 -31.06 -3.93 -0.45
N ASN A 43 -31.00 -4.49 0.76
CA ASN A 43 -29.78 -4.44 1.59
C ASN A 43 -28.62 -5.25 0.98
N ILE A 44 -28.93 -6.38 0.33
CA ILE A 44 -27.95 -7.19 -0.41
C ILE A 44 -27.39 -6.40 -1.60
N ASN A 45 -28.25 -5.71 -2.36
CA ASN A 45 -27.82 -4.89 -3.48
C ASN A 45 -26.93 -3.73 -3.02
N ILE A 46 -27.30 -3.01 -1.95
CA ILE A 46 -26.48 -1.96 -1.35
C ILE A 46 -25.12 -2.50 -0.90
N LEU A 47 -25.09 -3.69 -0.28
CA LEU A 47 -23.85 -4.33 0.13
C LEU A 47 -22.96 -4.67 -1.08
N ASN A 48 -23.55 -5.21 -2.14
CA ASN A 48 -22.85 -5.56 -3.37
C ASN A 48 -22.31 -4.31 -4.08
N GLU A 49 -23.07 -3.23 -4.14
CA GLU A 49 -22.61 -1.95 -4.69
C GLU A 49 -21.46 -1.37 -3.89
N LYS A 50 -21.54 -1.38 -2.55
CA LYS A 50 -20.43 -0.97 -1.67
C LYS A 50 -19.19 -1.82 -1.89
N LYS A 51 -19.33 -3.15 -1.99
CA LYS A 51 -18.23 -4.08 -2.30
C LYS A 51 -17.62 -3.78 -3.66
N LYS A 52 -18.44 -3.58 -4.71
CA LYS A 52 -17.98 -3.21 -6.05
C LYS A 52 -17.26 -1.86 -6.06
N ALA A 53 -17.77 -0.86 -5.36
CA ALA A 53 -17.12 0.46 -5.26
C ALA A 53 -15.76 0.36 -4.56
N LEU A 54 -15.68 -0.42 -3.48
CA LEU A 54 -14.43 -0.65 -2.75
C LEU A 54 -13.42 -1.41 -3.63
N GLU A 55 -13.85 -2.47 -4.30
CA GLU A 55 -12.99 -3.23 -5.22
C GLU A 55 -12.51 -2.37 -6.39
N LYS A 56 -13.38 -1.55 -6.98
CA LYS A 56 -12.98 -0.63 -8.04
C LYS A 56 -11.96 0.40 -7.55
N LYS A 57 -12.11 0.91 -6.32
CA LYS A 57 -11.12 1.81 -5.72
C LYS A 57 -9.79 1.09 -5.49
N ARG A 58 -9.83 -0.12 -4.95
CA ARG A 58 -8.64 -0.96 -4.72
C ARG A 58 -7.91 -1.28 -6.03
N GLN A 59 -8.64 -1.63 -7.09
CA GLN A 59 -8.08 -1.87 -8.42
C GLN A 59 -7.37 -0.63 -8.96
N LYS A 60 -8.01 0.55 -8.89
CA LYS A 60 -7.38 1.80 -9.30
C LYS A 60 -6.10 2.11 -8.53
N GLU A 61 -6.08 1.88 -7.21
CA GLU A 61 -4.89 2.07 -6.39
C GLU A 61 -3.77 1.11 -6.78
N VAL A 62 -4.12 -0.16 -7.03
CA VAL A 62 -3.18 -1.20 -7.49
C VAL A 62 -2.62 -0.87 -8.87
N GLU A 63 -3.47 -0.49 -9.83
CA GLU A 63 -3.07 -0.08 -11.18
C GLU A 63 -2.14 1.14 -11.12
N ALA A 64 -2.51 2.19 -10.38
CA ALA A 64 -1.68 3.37 -10.20
C ALA A 64 -0.31 3.01 -9.58
N ALA A 65 -0.28 2.13 -8.58
CA ALA A 65 0.96 1.67 -7.96
C ALA A 65 1.82 0.84 -8.93
N GLN A 66 1.21 0.01 -9.79
CA GLN A 66 1.93 -0.75 -10.81
C GLN A 66 2.51 0.16 -11.91
N GLU A 67 1.77 1.18 -12.33
CA GLU A 67 2.26 2.18 -13.29
C GLU A 67 3.46 2.94 -12.74
N ILE A 68 3.37 3.41 -11.50
CA ILE A 68 4.49 4.08 -10.81
C ILE A 68 5.67 3.10 -10.69
N ALA A 69 5.43 1.84 -10.34
CA ALA A 69 6.49 0.84 -10.23
C ALA A 69 7.26 0.63 -11.53
N LYS A 70 6.54 0.57 -12.66
CA LYS A 70 7.14 0.44 -14.00
C LYS A 70 7.98 1.66 -14.34
N LYS A 71 7.47 2.86 -14.11
CA LYS A 71 8.20 4.12 -14.35
C LYS A 71 9.49 4.19 -13.53
N LEU A 72 9.39 3.93 -12.22
CA LEU A 72 10.55 3.91 -11.32
C LEU A 72 11.59 2.85 -11.68
N SER A 73 11.16 1.69 -12.18
CA SER A 73 12.10 0.62 -12.56
C SER A 73 12.88 0.92 -13.84
N GLN A 74 12.36 1.79 -14.70
CA GLN A 74 13.06 2.28 -15.89
C GLN A 74 13.97 3.47 -15.57
N GLU A 75 13.77 4.09 -14.42
CA GLU A 75 14.47 5.31 -14.05
C GLU A 75 15.80 5.02 -13.35
N THR A 76 16.83 5.74 -13.78
CA THR A 76 18.13 5.74 -13.11
C THR A 76 18.34 7.08 -12.45
N ILE A 77 18.54 7.05 -11.13
CA ILE A 77 18.78 8.24 -10.33
C ILE A 77 20.28 8.44 -10.22
N LYS A 78 20.77 9.59 -10.68
CA LYS A 78 22.18 9.96 -10.54
C LYS A 78 22.34 10.91 -9.37
N LEU A 79 23.06 10.49 -8.34
CA LEU A 79 23.39 11.32 -7.19
C LEU A 79 24.86 11.74 -7.29
N LYS A 80 25.08 13.03 -7.47
CA LYS A 80 26.42 13.63 -7.47
C LYS A 80 26.77 14.02 -6.04
N VAL A 81 27.91 13.53 -5.55
CA VAL A 81 28.34 13.70 -4.17
C VAL A 81 29.84 13.89 -4.12
N LYS A 82 30.32 14.72 -3.18
CA LYS A 82 31.75 14.90 -2.97
C LYS A 82 32.39 13.61 -2.46
N THR A 83 33.40 13.15 -3.18
CA THR A 83 34.12 11.92 -2.83
C THR A 83 35.55 12.20 -2.41
N GLY A 84 36.04 11.46 -1.41
CA GLY A 84 37.43 11.49 -1.01
C GLY A 84 38.30 10.59 -1.90
N GLU A 85 39.61 10.63 -1.66
CA GLU A 85 40.55 9.68 -2.27
C GLU A 85 40.13 8.23 -1.95
N ASN A 86 40.14 7.35 -2.97
CA ASN A 86 39.65 5.96 -2.95
C ASN A 86 38.14 5.72 -3.06
N GLY A 87 37.34 6.66 -3.58
CA GLY A 87 35.93 6.39 -3.95
C GLY A 87 34.98 6.22 -2.75
N LYS A 88 35.44 6.59 -1.56
CA LYS A 88 34.59 6.72 -0.36
C LYS A 88 33.96 8.12 -0.35
N LEU A 89 32.68 8.18 -0.04
CA LEU A 89 31.98 9.44 0.14
C LEU A 89 32.43 10.10 1.44
N PHE A 90 32.54 11.44 1.44
CA PHE A 90 32.72 12.21 2.68
C PHE A 90 31.51 12.12 3.62
N GLY A 91 30.34 11.76 3.08
CA GLY A 91 29.11 11.52 3.83
C GLY A 91 28.50 10.16 3.52
N SER A 92 27.20 10.04 3.75
CA SER A 92 26.42 8.85 3.41
C SER A 92 25.14 9.25 2.71
N ILE A 93 24.79 8.56 1.62
CA ILE A 93 23.50 8.72 0.98
C ILE A 93 22.48 7.89 1.76
N THR A 94 21.43 8.57 2.21
CA THR A 94 20.34 8.02 3.00
C THR A 94 19.07 7.92 2.17
N SER A 95 18.05 7.24 2.70
CA SER A 95 16.72 7.21 2.08
C SER A 95 16.11 8.61 1.87
N LYS A 96 16.54 9.61 2.66
CA LYS A 96 16.07 10.99 2.51
C LYS A 96 16.60 11.61 1.21
N ASP A 97 17.88 11.41 0.91
CA ASP A 97 18.50 11.98 -0.30
C ASP A 97 17.90 11.36 -1.57
N ILE A 98 17.60 10.06 -1.52
CA ILE A 98 16.89 9.35 -2.59
C ILE A 98 15.46 9.87 -2.75
N GLN A 99 14.75 10.08 -1.62
CA GLN A 99 13.41 10.69 -1.63
C GLN A 99 13.43 12.09 -2.26
N ASP A 100 14.38 12.95 -1.87
CA ASP A 100 14.45 14.32 -2.36
C ASP A 100 14.68 14.35 -3.88
N GLU A 101 15.50 13.44 -4.40
CA GLU A 101 15.73 13.32 -5.84
C GLU A 101 14.54 12.73 -6.60
N LEU A 102 13.82 11.79 -6.00
CA LEU A 102 12.55 11.26 -6.52
C LEU A 102 11.46 12.34 -6.57
N ASN A 103 11.36 13.17 -5.54
CA ASN A 103 10.41 14.28 -5.46
C ASN A 103 10.68 15.32 -6.56
N LYS A 104 11.95 15.65 -6.83
CA LYS A 104 12.31 16.56 -7.94
C LYS A 104 11.88 16.03 -9.31
N ARG A 105 11.81 14.72 -9.47
CA ARG A 105 11.36 14.04 -10.69
C ARG A 105 9.83 13.87 -10.75
N GLY A 106 9.11 14.34 -9.73
CA GLY A 106 7.66 14.32 -9.66
C GLY A 106 7.06 13.08 -8.98
N TYR A 107 7.87 12.24 -8.33
CA TYR A 107 7.38 11.10 -7.56
C TYR A 107 7.26 11.44 -6.08
N ASP A 108 6.03 11.56 -5.59
CA ASP A 108 5.76 11.75 -4.16
C ASP A 108 5.87 10.43 -3.40
N ILE A 109 7.09 10.10 -2.96
CA ILE A 109 7.40 8.85 -2.25
C ILE A 109 7.97 9.19 -0.87
N ASP A 110 7.33 8.69 0.19
CA ASP A 110 7.83 8.82 1.55
C ASP A 110 9.12 8.00 1.75
N LYS A 111 10.12 8.55 2.43
CA LYS A 111 11.34 7.82 2.85
C LYS A 111 11.08 6.47 3.51
N LYS A 112 9.95 6.30 4.23
CA LYS A 112 9.57 5.02 4.87
C LYS A 112 9.28 3.91 3.87
N LYS A 113 8.94 4.28 2.63
CA LYS A 113 8.69 3.35 1.53
C LYS A 113 10.00 2.91 0.85
N ILE A 114 11.10 3.64 1.06
CA ILE A 114 12.41 3.35 0.47
C ILE A 114 13.16 2.40 1.39
N ASN A 115 13.32 1.15 0.95
CA ASN A 115 14.02 0.12 1.67
C ASN A 115 15.51 0.15 1.31
N LEU A 116 16.27 0.86 2.14
CA LEU A 116 17.73 0.94 2.06
C LEU A 116 18.31 0.13 3.23
N ALA A 117 18.97 -0.99 2.94
CA ALA A 117 19.54 -1.86 3.96
C ALA A 117 20.68 -1.18 4.73
N ASP A 118 21.58 -0.53 4.00
CA ASP A 118 22.69 0.24 4.55
C ASP A 118 22.84 1.56 3.80
N ALA A 119 23.23 2.61 4.52
CA ALA A 119 23.53 3.89 3.90
C ALA A 119 24.71 3.76 2.93
N ILE A 120 24.58 4.34 1.73
CA ILE A 120 25.59 4.19 0.69
C ILE A 120 26.77 5.13 0.98
N LYS A 121 27.96 4.56 1.16
CA LYS A 121 29.21 5.27 1.49
C LYS A 121 30.29 5.16 0.42
N THR A 122 30.00 4.46 -0.67
CA THR A 122 30.91 4.29 -1.81
C THR A 122 30.26 4.75 -3.10
N THR A 123 31.08 5.17 -4.06
CA THR A 123 30.61 5.40 -5.43
C THR A 123 30.27 4.08 -6.10
N GLY A 124 29.35 4.13 -7.05
CA GLY A 124 28.90 2.96 -7.79
C GLY A 124 27.39 2.93 -8.00
N THR A 125 26.92 1.79 -8.51
CA THR A 125 25.50 1.57 -8.80
C THR A 125 24.87 0.66 -7.76
N PHE A 126 23.80 1.13 -7.14
CA PHE A 126 23.05 0.42 -6.11
C PHE A 126 21.61 0.22 -6.56
N ASN A 127 21.04 -0.94 -6.26
CA ASN A 127 19.62 -1.19 -6.48
C ASN A 127 18.90 -1.00 -5.16
N VAL A 128 17.89 -0.13 -5.14
CA VAL A 128 17.10 0.21 -3.96
C VAL A 128 15.65 -0.19 -4.18
N ASP A 129 15.09 -0.96 -3.24
CA ASP A 129 13.70 -1.41 -3.33
C ASP A 129 12.77 -0.33 -2.74
N VAL A 130 11.71 0.02 -3.48
CA VAL A 130 10.69 0.98 -3.04
C VAL A 130 9.33 0.29 -2.95
N LYS A 131 8.74 0.30 -1.75
CA LYS A 131 7.43 -0.29 -1.45
C LYS A 131 6.32 0.70 -1.75
N LEU A 132 5.62 0.53 -2.86
CA LEU A 132 4.58 1.47 -3.30
C LEU A 132 3.21 1.11 -2.71
N TYR A 133 2.88 -0.18 -2.69
CA TYR A 133 1.60 -0.73 -2.21
C TYR A 133 1.82 -2.13 -1.62
N PRO A 134 0.95 -2.65 -0.74
CA PRO A 134 1.02 -4.04 -0.28
C PRO A 134 1.15 -5.04 -1.45
N GLY A 135 2.28 -5.75 -1.51
CA GLY A 135 2.59 -6.70 -2.59
C GLY A 135 3.21 -6.08 -3.86
N ILE A 136 3.38 -4.76 -3.95
CA ILE A 136 3.99 -4.07 -5.10
C ILE A 136 5.25 -3.34 -4.66
N GLN A 137 6.38 -3.78 -5.22
CA GLN A 137 7.70 -3.19 -4.99
C GLN A 137 8.34 -2.84 -6.33
N ALA A 138 9.10 -1.74 -6.36
CA ALA A 138 9.85 -1.28 -7.53
C ALA A 138 11.34 -1.27 -7.21
N LYS A 139 12.18 -1.68 -8.16
CA LYS A 139 13.65 -1.63 -8.02
C LYS A 139 14.18 -0.42 -8.75
N ILE A 140 14.76 0.53 -8.01
CA ILE A 140 15.33 1.74 -8.58
C ILE A 140 16.84 1.58 -8.64
N LYS A 141 17.42 1.97 -9.77
CA LYS A 141 18.88 2.03 -9.94
C LYS A 141 19.38 3.41 -9.50
N VAL A 142 20.19 3.43 -8.45
CA VAL A 142 20.83 4.64 -7.92
C VAL A 142 22.31 4.60 -8.28
N GLU A 143 22.73 5.51 -9.15
CA GLU A 143 24.11 5.70 -9.56
C GLU A 143 24.73 6.85 -8.77
N VAL A 144 25.73 6.53 -7.97
CA VAL A 144 26.46 7.48 -7.14
C VAL A 144 27.75 7.85 -7.84
N VAL A 145 27.82 9.10 -8.29
CA VAL A 145 28.95 9.64 -9.05
C VAL A 145 29.71 10.62 -8.15
N GLY A 146 31.02 10.42 -8.05
CA GLY A 146 31.92 11.32 -7.34
C GLY A 146 32.14 12.62 -8.11
N GLU A 147 32.03 13.73 -7.41
CA GLU A 147 32.57 15.04 -7.81
C GLU A 147 33.79 15.38 -6.94
#